data_AF-A0A2S0VU39-F1
#
_entry.id   AF-A0A2S0VU39-F1
#
_cell.length_a   1.000
_cell.length_b   1.000
_cell.length_c   1.000
_cell.angle_alpha   90.00
_cell.angle_beta   90.00
_cell.angle_gamma   90.00
#
_symmetry.space_group_name_H-M   'P 1'
#
loop_
_entity.id
_entity.type
_entity.pdbx_description
1 polymer ?
#
loop_
_entity_poly.entity_id
_entity_poly.type
_entity_poly.pdbx_seq_one_letter_code
_entity_poly.pdbx_strand_id
1 'polypeptide(L)'
;MKEFVIIQDYLIEPQELANWHDNAELASDNLNLVLHMIFDQADQDISPDKLAELLVNASQLLAQNEYLTEFENEDEISDWVAQFLADRL
;
A
#
# COMPACT_ATOMS: atom_id res chain seq x y z
N MET A 1 10.34 15.54 4.57
CA MET A 1 10.99 14.35 5.15
C MET A 1 9.91 13.38 5.56
N LYS A 2 10.11 12.11 5.23
CA LYS A 2 9.19 11.00 5.47
C LYS A 2 8.67 10.91 6.91
N GLU A 3 9.50 11.28 7.89
CA GLU A 3 9.17 11.20 9.34
C GLU A 3 7.93 12.00 9.78
N PHE A 4 7.48 12.98 8.99
CA PHE A 4 6.27 13.75 9.30
C PHE A 4 4.97 13.04 8.89
N VAL A 5 5.03 11.88 8.24
CA VAL A 5 3.86 11.07 7.88
C VAL A 5 3.70 9.94 8.91
N ILE A 6 2.51 9.85 9.51
CA ILE A 6 2.14 8.78 10.45
C ILE A 6 1.54 7.63 9.64
N ILE A 7 2.30 6.56 9.42
CA ILE A 7 1.84 5.42 8.61
C ILE A 7 0.60 4.74 9.21
N GLN A 8 0.43 4.78 10.53
CA GLN A 8 -0.72 4.21 11.24
C GLN A 8 -2.06 4.86 10.84
N ASP A 9 -2.04 6.10 10.34
CA ASP A 9 -3.25 6.80 9.87
C ASP A 9 -3.75 6.26 8.52
N TYR A 10 -2.98 5.39 7.85
CA TYR A 10 -3.29 4.82 6.53
C TYR A 10 -3.66 3.34 6.59
N LEU A 11 -3.66 2.72 7.78
CA LEU A 11 -4.00 1.30 7.93
C LEU A 11 -5.44 1.05 7.54
N ILE A 12 -5.65 -0.06 6.84
CA ILE A 12 -6.95 -0.52 6.37
C ILE A 12 -7.39 -1.71 7.22
N GLU A 13 -8.60 -1.62 7.76
CA GLU A 13 -9.23 -2.70 8.51
C GLU A 13 -9.94 -3.68 7.56
N PRO A 14 -9.99 -4.99 7.86
CA PRO A 14 -10.68 -5.98 7.01
C PRO A 14 -12.13 -5.60 6.68
N GLN A 15 -12.84 -4.99 7.64
CA GLN A 15 -14.23 -4.57 7.48
C GLN A 15 -14.45 -3.54 6.37
N GLU A 16 -13.42 -2.77 6.02
CA GLU A 16 -13.47 -1.79 4.95
C GLU A 16 -13.45 -2.47 3.58
N LEU A 17 -12.81 -3.64 3.47
CA LEU A 17 -12.63 -4.39 2.22
C LEU A 17 -13.67 -5.49 1.99
N ALA A 18 -14.46 -5.83 3.02
CA ALA A 18 -15.40 -6.96 3.01
C ALA A 18 -16.52 -6.89 1.95
N ASN A 19 -16.77 -5.72 1.34
CA ASN A 19 -17.74 -5.60 0.26
C ASN A 19 -17.15 -5.99 -1.12
N TRP A 20 -15.84 -6.10 -1.24
CA TRP A 20 -15.14 -6.36 -2.50
C TRP A 20 -14.36 -7.67 -2.49
N HIS A 21 -13.90 -8.12 -1.32
CA HIS A 21 -13.06 -9.30 -1.19
C HIS A 21 -13.72 -10.36 -0.31
N ASP A 22 -13.79 -11.59 -0.82
CA ASP A 22 -14.28 -12.75 -0.05
C ASP A 22 -13.36 -13.04 1.15
N ASN A 23 -12.04 -12.85 0.97
CA ASN A 23 -11.06 -12.93 2.05
C ASN A 23 -10.53 -11.54 2.41
N ALA A 24 -11.38 -10.77 3.10
CA ALA A 24 -11.07 -9.39 3.46
C ALA A 24 -9.88 -9.24 4.43
N GLU A 25 -9.62 -10.25 5.27
CA GLU A 25 -8.47 -10.29 6.19
C GLU A 25 -7.15 -10.35 5.42
N LEU A 26 -7.04 -11.29 4.47
CA LEU A 26 -5.88 -11.37 3.57
C LEU A 26 -5.73 -10.10 2.74
N ALA A 27 -6.83 -9.56 2.22
CA ALA A 27 -6.81 -8.34 1.43
C ALA A 27 -6.26 -7.15 2.25
N SER A 28 -6.73 -6.97 3.49
CA SER A 28 -6.24 -5.90 4.35
C SER A 28 -4.78 -6.10 4.74
N ASP A 29 -4.36 -7.33 5.04
CA ASP A 29 -2.98 -7.65 5.39
C ASP A 29 -2.03 -7.33 4.22
N ASN A 30 -2.38 -7.78 3.01
CA ASN A 30 -1.59 -7.51 1.81
C ASN A 30 -1.56 -6.01 1.48
N LEU A 31 -2.68 -5.30 1.62
CA LEU A 31 -2.73 -3.87 1.37
C LEU A 31 -1.89 -3.09 2.38
N ASN A 32 -1.98 -3.42 3.66
CA ASN A 32 -1.17 -2.80 4.70
C ASN A 32 0.32 -3.09 4.47
N LEU A 33 0.68 -4.30 4.03
CA LEU A 33 2.06 -4.63 3.66
C LEU A 33 2.57 -3.77 2.49
N VAL A 34 1.76 -3.60 1.44
CA VAL A 34 2.07 -2.68 0.33
C VAL A 34 2.33 -1.26 0.84
N LEU A 35 1.44 -0.73 1.68
CA LEU A 35 1.55 0.64 2.21
C LEU A 35 2.81 0.81 3.08
N HIS A 36 3.11 -0.18 3.92
CA HIS A 36 4.33 -0.20 4.71
C HIS A 36 5.58 -0.27 3.84
N MET A 37 5.61 -1.10 2.80
CA MET A 37 6.75 -1.17 1.88
C MET A 37 6.94 0.12 1.08
N ILE A 38 5.87 0.77 0.63
CA ILE A 38 5.95 2.10 -0.01
C ILE A 38 6.57 3.10 0.96
N PHE A 39 6.09 3.13 2.20
CA PHE A 39 6.65 3.99 3.23
C PHE A 39 8.13 3.70 3.40
N ASP A 40 8.52 2.44 3.58
CA ASP A 40 9.89 2.00 3.83
C ASP A 40 10.86 2.28 2.69
N GLN A 41 10.45 2.06 1.45
CA GLN A 41 11.28 2.25 0.25
C GLN A 41 11.31 3.70 -0.24
N ALA A 42 10.37 4.55 0.17
CA ALA A 42 10.39 5.97 -0.18
C ALA A 42 11.65 6.68 0.38
N ASP A 43 12.17 7.63 -0.39
CA ASP A 43 13.32 8.45 0.01
C ASP A 43 13.06 9.15 1.36
N GLN A 44 14.06 9.20 2.23
CA GLN A 44 13.97 9.86 3.53
C GLN A 44 13.62 11.36 3.40
N ASP A 45 14.10 12.00 2.33
CA ASP A 45 13.91 13.42 2.07
C ASP A 45 12.60 13.74 1.31
N ILE A 46 11.81 12.72 0.95
CA ILE A 46 10.52 12.91 0.27
C ILE A 46 9.63 13.92 1.03
N SER A 47 8.89 14.75 0.29
CA SER A 47 7.94 15.66 0.92
C SER A 47 6.80 14.84 1.56
N PRO A 48 6.30 15.25 2.74
CA PRO A 48 5.18 14.55 3.38
C PRO A 48 3.95 14.45 2.48
N ASP A 49 3.66 15.53 1.74
CA ASP A 49 2.54 15.58 0.79
C ASP A 49 2.68 14.55 -0.32
N LYS A 50 3.89 14.37 -0.88
CA LYS A 50 4.11 13.39 -1.94
C LYS A 50 4.02 11.95 -1.41
N LEU A 51 4.54 11.70 -0.22
CA LEU A 51 4.42 10.38 0.40
C LEU A 51 2.95 10.03 0.72
N ALA A 52 2.20 10.99 1.27
CA ALA A 52 0.76 10.83 1.49
C ALA A 52 0.01 10.55 0.18
N GLU A 53 0.35 11.26 -0.89
CA GLU A 53 -0.20 11.04 -2.24
C GLU A 53 0.11 9.62 -2.74
N LEU A 54 1.33 9.12 -2.56
CA LEU A 54 1.71 7.76 -2.96
C LEU A 54 0.89 6.69 -2.20
N LEU A 55 0.78 6.83 -0.87
CA LEU A 55 0.02 5.89 -0.03
C LEU A 55 -1.47 5.86 -0.42
N VAL A 56 -2.09 7.02 -0.60
CA VAL A 56 -3.50 7.12 -1.02
C VAL A 56 -3.70 6.52 -2.42
N ASN A 57 -2.81 6.80 -3.36
CA ASN A 57 -2.90 6.25 -4.71
C ASN A 57 -2.77 4.72 -4.72
N ALA A 58 -1.82 4.16 -3.98
CA ALA A 58 -1.65 2.71 -3.90
C ALA A 58 -2.90 2.04 -3.33
N SER A 59 -3.45 2.60 -2.24
CA SER A 59 -4.72 2.14 -1.65
C SER A 59 -5.86 2.17 -2.67
N GLN A 60 -6.05 3.29 -3.38
CA GLN A 60 -7.12 3.42 -4.37
C GLN A 60 -6.99 2.43 -5.55
N LEU A 61 -5.77 2.10 -5.96
CA LEU A 61 -5.52 1.16 -7.07
C LEU A 61 -5.77 -0.29 -6.68
N LEU A 62 -5.49 -0.65 -5.42
CA LEU A 62 -5.52 -2.04 -4.97
C LEU A 62 -6.77 -2.41 -4.18
N ALA A 63 -7.41 -1.47 -3.48
CA ALA A 63 -8.49 -1.78 -2.53
C ALA A 63 -9.66 -2.57 -3.12
N GLN A 64 -9.95 -2.43 -4.42
CA GLN A 64 -11.00 -3.18 -5.13
C GLN A 64 -10.45 -4.17 -6.15
N ASN A 65 -9.13 -4.31 -6.23
CA ASN A 65 -8.48 -5.15 -7.23
C ASN A 65 -8.31 -6.57 -6.70
N GLU A 66 -8.91 -7.55 -7.37
CA GLU A 66 -8.85 -8.98 -7.00
C GLU A 66 -7.39 -9.46 -6.82
N TYR A 67 -6.46 -8.89 -7.59
CA TYR A 67 -5.02 -9.18 -7.52
C TYR A 67 -4.43 -9.01 -6.11
N LEU A 68 -5.02 -8.17 -5.27
CA LEU A 68 -4.60 -7.97 -3.88
C LEU A 68 -4.58 -9.26 -3.06
N THR A 69 -5.46 -10.23 -3.38
CA THR A 69 -5.51 -11.54 -2.72
C THR A 69 -4.80 -12.64 -3.52
N GLU A 70 -4.28 -12.31 -4.71
CA GLU A 70 -3.58 -13.23 -5.59
C GLU A 70 -2.07 -13.22 -5.40
N PHE A 71 -1.52 -12.25 -4.65
CA PHE A 71 -0.10 -12.23 -4.28
C PHE A 71 0.32 -13.57 -3.66
N GLU A 72 1.25 -14.26 -4.31
CA GLU A 72 1.69 -15.58 -3.82
C GLU A 72 2.60 -15.46 -2.59
N ASN A 73 3.35 -14.37 -2.49
CA ASN A 73 4.33 -14.12 -1.45
C ASN A 73 4.72 -12.62 -1.36
N GLU A 74 5.58 -12.32 -0.39
CA GLU A 74 6.07 -10.95 -0.14
C GLU A 74 6.95 -10.40 -1.27
N ASP A 75 7.63 -11.25 -2.05
CA ASP A 75 8.48 -10.80 -3.17
C ASP A 75 7.63 -10.19 -4.30
N GLU A 76 6.46 -10.77 -4.60
CA GLU A 76 5.53 -10.19 -5.60
C GLU A 76 4.98 -8.82 -5.16
N ILE A 77 4.72 -8.66 -3.86
CA ILE A 77 4.31 -7.37 -3.29
C ILE A 77 5.45 -6.37 -3.42
N SER A 78 6.68 -6.78 -3.11
CA SER A 78 7.87 -5.93 -3.26
C SER A 78 8.09 -5.52 -4.72
N ASP A 79 7.93 -6.43 -5.67
CA ASP A 79 8.03 -6.13 -7.11
C ASP A 79 6.96 -5.13 -7.55
N TRP A 80 5.72 -5.31 -7.09
CA TRP A 80 4.64 -4.36 -7.36
C TRP A 80 4.97 -2.95 -6.82
N VAL A 81 5.47 -2.87 -5.57
CA VAL A 81 5.85 -1.60 -4.94
C VAL A 81 6.99 -0.92 -5.70
N ALA A 82 8.01 -1.68 -6.10
CA ALA A 82 9.13 -1.16 -6.86
C ALA A 82 8.68 -0.57 -8.20
N GLN A 83 7.81 -1.27 -8.93
CA GLN A 83 7.21 -0.74 -10.17
C GLN A 83 6.35 0.49 -9.91
N PHE A 84 5.50 0.46 -8.88
CA PHE A 84 4.62 1.56 -8.51
C PHE A 84 5.40 2.85 -8.21
N LEU A 85 6.51 2.75 -7.48
CA LEU A 85 7.40 3.86 -7.14
C LEU A 85 8.17 4.37 -8.35
N ALA A 86 8.72 3.46 -9.17
CA ALA A 86 9.46 3.82 -10.39
C ALA A 86 8.62 4.62 -11.39
N ASP A 87 7.31 4.38 -11.45
CA ASP A 87 6.39 5.11 -12.33
C ASP A 87 6.02 6.52 -11.81
N ARG A 88 6.30 6.83 -10.53
CA ARG A 88 5.75 8.03 -9.84
C ARG A 88 6.82 8.95 -9.26
N LEU A 89 8.08 8.54 -9.27
CA LEU A 89 9.26 9.30 -8.82
C LEU A 89 10.16 9.63 -10.02
#